data_AF-A0A7W3T675-F1
#
_entry.id   AF-A0A7W3T675-F1
#
_cell.length_a   1.000
_cell.length_b   1.000
_cell.length_c   1.000
_cell.angle_alpha   90.00
_cell.angle_beta   90.00
_cell.angle_gamma   90.00
#
_symmetry.space_group_name_H-M   'P 1'
#
loop_
_entity.id
_entity.type
_entity.pdbx_description
1 polymer ?
#
loop_
_entity_poly.entity_id
_entity_poly.type
_entity_poly.pdbx_seq_one_letter_code
_entity_poly.pdbx_strand_id
1 'polypeptide(L)'
;LHTFDAAAPDAGDPTDPAAPGWRELLPATRLEPDTVHRLLLPDGPAGPHGKKASTATRVRVEILPDGGLARLRLYGSLTGDGAADLAERFRAALP
;
A
#
# COMPACT_ATOMS: atom_id res chain seq x y z
N LEU A 1 1.65 16.09 -7.36
CA LEU A 1 2.71 15.09 -7.07
C LEU A 1 2.08 14.04 -6.15
N HIS A 2 2.42 12.77 -6.28
CA HIS A 2 1.79 11.72 -5.48
C HIS A 2 2.84 10.83 -4.83
N THR A 3 2.71 10.61 -3.52
CA THR A 3 3.55 9.68 -2.77
C THR A 3 2.74 8.42 -2.48
N PHE A 4 3.43 7.29 -2.36
CA PHE A 4 2.82 5.99 -2.13
C PHE A 4 3.60 5.31 -1.03
N ASP A 5 2.94 4.98 0.08
CA ASP A 5 3.58 4.37 1.24
C ASP A 5 2.85 3.10 1.68
N ALA A 6 3.56 2.23 2.38
CA ALA A 6 3.01 1.02 2.97
C ALA A 6 3.46 0.85 4.41
N ALA A 7 2.66 0.12 5.17
CA ALA A 7 2.98 -0.17 6.55
C ALA A 7 2.54 -1.56 7.01
N ALA A 8 3.24 -2.07 8.02
CA ALA A 8 2.89 -3.28 8.76
C ALA A 8 1.70 -3.02 9.72
N PRO A 9 1.09 -4.06 10.31
CA PRO A 9 -0.11 -3.91 11.14
C PRO A 9 0.07 -3.01 12.39
N ASP A 10 1.30 -2.85 12.85
CA ASP A 10 1.70 -2.11 14.04
C ASP A 10 2.12 -0.65 13.75
N ALA A 11 1.99 -0.20 12.50
CA ALA A 11 2.29 1.18 12.14
C ALA A 11 1.40 2.19 12.88
N GLY A 12 1.95 3.38 13.09
CA GLY A 12 1.23 4.50 13.71
C GLY A 12 0.09 5.03 12.82
N ASP A 13 -0.56 6.09 13.29
CA ASP A 13 -1.76 6.66 12.67
C ASP A 13 -1.54 6.97 11.17
N PRO A 14 -2.36 6.43 10.24
CA PRO A 14 -2.26 6.74 8.81
C PRO A 14 -2.50 8.22 8.47
N THR A 15 -3.14 8.98 9.36
CA THR A 15 -3.43 10.40 9.17
C THR A 15 -2.32 11.32 9.68
N ASP A 16 -1.38 10.79 10.46
CA ASP A 16 -0.19 11.52 10.89
C ASP A 16 1.00 11.21 9.96
N PRO A 17 1.49 12.17 9.17
CA PRO A 17 2.63 11.95 8.29
C PRO A 17 3.93 11.65 9.04
N ALA A 18 4.03 12.04 10.33
CA ALA A 18 5.17 11.75 11.19
C ALA A 18 5.05 10.41 11.92
N ALA A 19 3.94 9.67 11.74
CA ALA A 19 3.75 8.37 12.36
C ALA A 19 4.88 7.40 11.96
N PRO A 20 5.46 6.65 12.92
CA PRO A 20 6.49 5.67 12.61
C PRO A 20 5.89 4.44 11.92
N GLY A 21 6.73 3.71 11.17
CA GLY A 21 6.38 2.42 10.57
C GLY A 21 5.86 2.49 9.12
N TRP A 22 5.70 3.69 8.57
CA TRP A 22 5.46 3.91 7.14
C TRP A 22 6.76 3.84 6.34
N ARG A 23 6.70 3.24 5.16
CA ARG A 23 7.81 3.20 4.21
C ARG A 23 7.34 3.57 2.82
N GLU A 24 8.19 4.25 2.07
CA GLU A 24 7.94 4.60 0.67
C GLU A 24 7.87 3.32 -0.20
N LEU A 25 6.87 3.27 -1.08
CA LEU A 25 6.68 2.24 -2.11
C LEU A 25 7.16 2.70 -3.47
N LEU A 26 6.90 3.97 -3.80
CA LEU A 26 7.26 4.58 -5.07
C LEU A 26 7.77 5.99 -4.79
N PRO A 27 8.83 6.44 -5.49
CA PRO A 27 9.22 7.83 -5.48
C PRO A 27 8.04 8.73 -5.81
N ALA A 28 8.08 9.97 -5.31
CA ALA A 28 7.06 10.96 -5.59
C ALA A 28 6.84 11.10 -7.11
N THR A 29 5.64 10.71 -7.56
CA THR A 29 5.33 10.52 -8.98
C THR A 29 4.32 11.56 -9.46
N ARG A 30 4.59 12.18 -10.60
CA ARG A 30 3.62 13.05 -11.27
C ARG A 30 2.61 12.17 -12.02
N LEU A 31 1.33 12.43 -11.80
CA LEU A 31 0.24 11.75 -12.50
C LEU A 31 -0.41 12.76 -13.45
N GLU A 32 -0.79 12.26 -14.63
CA GLU A 32 -1.50 13.02 -15.64
C GLU A 32 -3.03 12.95 -15.45
N PRO A 33 -3.77 14.02 -15.79
CA PRO A 33 -5.23 14.05 -15.74
C PRO A 33 -5.87 12.95 -16.61
N ASP A 34 -7.04 12.46 -16.17
CA ASP A 34 -7.87 11.48 -16.90
C ASP A 34 -7.09 10.28 -17.49
N THR A 35 -6.04 9.86 -16.80
CA THR A 35 -5.11 8.85 -17.29
C THR A 35 -5.00 7.70 -16.31
N VAL A 36 -5.05 6.47 -16.83
CA VAL A 36 -4.78 5.28 -16.03
C VAL A 36 -3.28 5.07 -15.92
N HIS A 37 -2.74 5.30 -14.73
CA HIS A 37 -1.33 5.07 -14.41
C HIS A 37 -1.11 3.64 -13.93
N ARG A 38 -0.22 2.91 -14.61
CA ARG A 38 0.22 1.57 -14.21
C ARG A 38 1.64 1.65 -13.69
N LEU A 39 1.78 1.74 -12.38
CA LEU A 39 3.06 1.88 -11.71
C LEU A 39 3.48 0.51 -11.17
N LEU A 40 4.64 0.03 -11.62
CA LEU A 40 5.27 -1.16 -11.05
C LEU A 40 6.07 -0.72 -9.83
N LEU A 41 6.01 -1.51 -8.76
CA LEU A 41 6.93 -1.29 -7.65
C LEU A 41 8.37 -1.46 -8.17
N PRO A 42 9.30 -0.59 -7.76
CA PRO A 42 10.67 -0.61 -8.29
C PRO A 42 11.39 -1.93 -8.00
N ASP A 43 10.83 -2.71 -7.07
CA ASP A 43 11.44 -3.88 -6.48
C ASP A 43 10.63 -5.15 -6.76
N GLY A 44 11.14 -5.95 -7.71
CA GLY A 44 10.92 -7.39 -7.68
C GLY A 44 11.56 -8.03 -6.43
N PRO A 45 11.55 -9.38 -6.30
CA PRO A 45 12.10 -10.08 -5.13
C PRO A 45 13.58 -9.77 -4.77
N ALA A 46 14.31 -9.02 -5.61
CA ALA A 46 15.71 -8.60 -5.42
C ALA A 46 15.93 -7.06 -5.35
N GLY A 47 14.88 -6.23 -5.30
CA GLY A 47 15.05 -4.78 -5.13
C GLY A 47 15.36 -4.36 -3.68
N PRO A 48 15.76 -3.09 -3.42
CA PRO A 48 16.12 -2.54 -2.10
C PRO A 48 15.14 -2.83 -0.94
N HIS A 49 13.87 -3.09 -1.22
CA HIS A 49 12.83 -3.47 -0.25
C HIS A 49 12.59 -4.99 -0.22
N GLY A 50 12.94 -5.71 -1.29
CA GLY A 50 12.83 -7.17 -1.40
C GLY A 50 11.40 -7.72 -1.20
N LYS A 51 11.25 -9.05 -1.35
CA LYS A 51 9.94 -9.72 -1.24
C LYS A 51 9.26 -9.54 0.13
N LYS A 52 10.03 -9.30 1.20
CA LYS A 52 9.47 -9.07 2.55
C LYS A 52 8.95 -7.65 2.73
N ALA A 53 9.60 -6.63 2.18
CA ALA A 53 9.13 -5.26 2.35
C ALA A 53 8.12 -4.81 1.30
N SER A 54 7.68 -5.67 0.39
CA SER A 54 6.43 -5.46 -0.35
C SER A 54 5.18 -5.96 0.40
N THR A 55 5.33 -6.75 1.47
CA THR A 55 4.21 -7.17 2.32
C THR A 55 3.70 -6.01 3.15
N ALA A 56 2.41 -5.70 3.05
CA ALA A 56 1.78 -4.60 3.78
C ALA A 56 0.37 -4.99 4.21
N THR A 57 -0.11 -4.35 5.27
CA THR A 57 -1.53 -4.43 5.67
C THR A 57 -2.24 -3.10 5.53
N ARG A 58 -1.49 -2.00 5.45
CA ARG A 58 -2.00 -0.66 5.16
C ARG A 58 -1.19 -0.03 4.03
N VAL A 59 -1.87 0.75 3.20
CA VAL A 59 -1.29 1.55 2.13
C VAL A 59 -1.84 2.96 2.22
N ARG A 60 -0.96 3.95 2.05
CA ARG A 60 -1.28 5.37 2.03
C ARG A 60 -0.88 5.95 0.68
N VAL A 61 -1.73 6.84 0.16
CA VAL A 61 -1.42 7.66 -1.02
C VAL A 61 -1.73 9.09 -0.66
N GLU A 62 -0.74 9.98 -0.81
CA GLU A 62 -0.94 11.41 -0.60
C GLU A 62 -0.98 12.14 -1.94
N ILE A 63 -1.93 13.06 -2.08
CA ILE A 63 -2.09 13.92 -3.25
C ILE A 63 -1.58 15.31 -2.87
N LEU A 64 -0.51 15.76 -3.53
CA LEU A 64 0.17 17.02 -3.21
C LEU A 64 0.03 18.04 -4.35
N PRO A 65 -0.38 19.30 -4.07
CA PRO A 65 -0.89 19.80 -2.77
C PRO A 65 -2.35 19.41 -2.51
N ASP A 66 -3.13 19.18 -3.57
CA ASP A 66 -4.53 18.81 -3.54
C ASP A 66 -4.93 18.12 -4.85
N GLY A 67 -6.18 17.63 -4.92
CA GLY A 67 -6.74 16.99 -6.09
C GLY A 67 -7.59 15.77 -5.77
N GLY A 68 -7.85 14.94 -6.77
CA GLY A 68 -8.66 13.73 -6.63
C GLY A 68 -8.10 12.57 -7.41
N LEU A 69 -8.21 11.38 -6.82
CA LEU A 69 -8.00 10.11 -7.51
C LEU A 69 -9.34 9.42 -7.67
N ALA A 70 -9.74 9.12 -8.91
CA ALA A 70 -10.99 8.44 -9.16
C ALA A 70 -10.98 7.00 -8.58
N ARG A 71 -9.85 6.31 -8.67
CA ARG A 71 -9.69 4.94 -8.15
C ARG A 71 -8.22 4.60 -7.90
N LEU A 72 -7.97 3.92 -6.78
CA LEU A 72 -6.71 3.23 -6.49
C LEU A 72 -6.92 1.71 -6.62
N ARG A 73 -5.98 1.02 -7.29
CA ARG A 73 -5.94 -0.45 -7.35
C ARG A 73 -4.59 -0.93 -6.88
N LEU A 74 -4.58 -1.83 -5.90
CA LEU A 74 -3.38 -2.44 -5.37
C LEU A 74 -3.33 -3.90 -5.82
N TYR A 75 -2.30 -4.25 -6.57
CA TYR A 75 -2.12 -5.59 -7.11
C TYR A 75 -1.10 -6.36 -6.26
N GLY A 76 -1.48 -7.55 -5.81
CA GLY A 76 -0.64 -8.42 -5.00
C GLY A 76 -1.38 -9.72 -4.64
N SER A 77 -0.67 -10.63 -3.99
CA SER A 77 -1.24 -11.84 -3.40
C SER A 77 -1.17 -11.76 -1.88
N LEU A 78 -2.12 -12.40 -1.20
CA LEU A 78 -2.01 -12.59 0.25
C LEU A 78 -0.79 -13.45 0.60
N THR A 79 -0.19 -13.19 1.76
CA THR A 79 0.73 -14.14 2.38
C THR A 79 -0.05 -15.36 2.90
N GLY A 80 0.65 -16.45 3.23
CA GLY A 80 0.02 -17.61 3.88
C GLY A 80 -0.71 -17.21 5.17
N ASP A 81 -0.04 -16.46 6.04
CA ASP A 81 -0.61 -15.95 7.29
C ASP A 81 -1.81 -15.03 7.03
N GLY A 82 -1.72 -14.13 6.05
CA GLY A 82 -2.81 -13.22 5.70
C GLY A 82 -4.03 -13.94 5.12
N ALA A 83 -3.84 -15.00 4.35
CA ALA A 83 -4.93 -15.84 3.88
C ALA A 83 -5.60 -16.61 5.02
N ALA A 84 -4.82 -17.11 5.99
CA ALA A 84 -5.34 -17.79 7.16
C ALA A 84 -6.17 -16.86 8.06
N ASP A 85 -5.67 -15.65 8.35
CA ASP A 85 -6.38 -14.63 9.13
C ASP A 85 -7.72 -14.24 8.46
N LEU A 86 -7.70 -13.98 7.15
CA LEU A 86 -8.92 -13.68 6.40
C LEU A 86 -9.94 -14.81 6.48
N ALA A 87 -9.50 -16.07 6.33
CA ALA A 87 -10.37 -17.23 6.39
C ALA A 87 -10.96 -17.44 7.80
N GLU A 88 -10.20 -17.13 8.86
CA GLU A 88 -10.69 -17.16 10.24
C GLU A 88 -11.74 -16.07 10.46
N ARG A 89 -11.45 -14.82 10.10
CA ARG A 89 -12.41 -13.71 10.20
C ARG A 89 -13.70 -13.98 9.44
N PHE A 90 -13.60 -14.57 8.25
CA PHE A 90 -14.75 -14.97 7.46
C PHE A 90 -15.60 -16.03 8.18
N ARG A 91 -14.97 -17.10 8.68
CA ARG A 91 -15.67 -18.16 9.45
C ARG A 91 -16.34 -17.62 10.70
N ALA A 92 -15.67 -16.72 11.43
CA ALA A 92 -16.20 -16.09 12.63
C ALA A 92 -17.40 -15.17 12.36
N ALA A 93 -17.55 -14.67 11.13
CA ALA A 93 -18.67 -13.82 10.71
C ALA A 93 -19.85 -14.62 10.15
N LEU A 94 -19.75 -15.95 10.03
CA LEU A 94 -20.87 -16.80 9.62
C LEU A 94 -21.92 -16.87 10.74
N PRO A 95 -23.22 -16.85 10.39
CA PRO A 95 -24.32 -16.86 11.34
C PRO A 95 -24.48 -18.18 12.11
#